data_AF-A0A1Y1HVD3-F1
#
_entry.id   AF-A0A1Y1HVD3-F1
#
_cell.length_a   1.000
_cell.length_b   1.000
_cell.length_c   1.000
_cell.angle_alpha   90.00
_cell.angle_beta   90.00
_cell.angle_gamma   90.00
#
_symmetry.space_group_name_H-M   'P 1'
#
loop_
_entity.id
_entity.type
_entity.pdbx_description
1 polymer ?
#
loop_
_entity_poly.entity_id
_entity_poly.type
_entity_poly.pdbx_seq_one_letter_code
_entity_poly.pdbx_strand_id
1 'polypeptide(L)'
;MVATATLVGALFGAGVQFYSNAVRKLPAMREPWKHVLGAGLGAVCANEIVKFEEKTKVELEAQIEESKKANRRRFQVGGAESEP
;
A
#
# COMPACT_ATOMS: atom_id res chain seq x y z
N MET A 1 -5.59 10.30 6.18
CA MET A 1 -6.41 9.34 6.96
C MET A 1 -5.50 8.38 7.74
N VAL A 2 -4.61 8.91 8.59
CA VAL A 2 -3.60 8.11 9.33
C VAL A 2 -4.27 7.24 10.40
N ALA A 3 -5.24 7.80 11.13
CA ALA A 3 -5.93 7.11 12.22
C ALA A 3 -6.68 5.84 11.77
N THR A 4 -7.35 5.89 10.61
CA THR A 4 -8.03 4.73 10.02
C THR A 4 -7.05 3.67 9.57
N ALA A 5 -5.89 4.03 9.00
CA ALA A 5 -4.88 3.06 8.59
C ALA A 5 -4.28 2.32 9.78
N THR A 6 -3.97 3.03 10.86
CA THR A 6 -3.50 2.40 12.11
C THR A 6 -4.55 1.50 12.75
N LEU A 7 -5.84 1.88 12.72
CA LEU A 7 -6.93 1.06 13.26
C LEU A 7 -7.16 -0.21 12.44
N VAL A 8 -7.17 -0.09 11.11
CA VAL A 8 -7.30 -1.25 10.21
C VAL A 8 -6.09 -2.16 10.33
N GLY A 9 -4.87 -1.61 10.41
CA GLY A 9 -3.64 -2.37 10.64
C GLY A 9 -3.65 -3.11 11.97
N ALA A 10 -4.10 -2.46 13.05
CA ALA A 10 -4.21 -3.07 14.37
C ALA A 10 -5.26 -4.20 14.41
N LEU A 11 -6.43 -3.98 13.80
CA LEU A 11 -7.48 -5.00 13.71
C LEU A 11 -7.06 -6.18 12.83
N PHE A 12 -6.36 -5.92 11.73
CA PHE A 12 -5.81 -6.97 10.86
C PHE A 12 -4.72 -7.77 11.59
N GLY A 13 -3.80 -7.10 12.27
CA GLY A 13 -2.75 -7.74 13.07
C GLY A 13 -3.30 -8.61 14.21
N ALA A 14 -4.36 -8.14 14.89
CA ALA A 14 -5.08 -8.94 15.88
C ALA A 14 -5.83 -10.12 15.22
N GLY A 15 -6.49 -9.90 14.07
CA GLY A 15 -7.21 -10.92 13.31
C GLY A 15 -6.33 -12.08 12.83
N VAL A 16 -5.10 -11.78 12.38
CA VAL A 16 -4.11 -12.80 11.98
C VAL A 16 -3.68 -13.66 13.18
N GLN A 17 -3.55 -13.08 14.36
CA GLN A 17 -3.22 -13.84 15.57
C GLN A 17 -4.41 -14.67 16.08
N PHE A 18 -5.64 -14.16 15.95
CA PHE A 18 -6.86 -14.97 16.17
C PHE A 18 -6.95 -16.15 15.19
N TYR A 19 -6.64 -15.93 13.91
CA TYR A 19 -6.62 -16.98 12.89
C TYR A 19 -5.55 -18.04 13.18
N SER A 20 -4.34 -17.63 13.57
CA SER A 20 -3.26 -18.56 13.95
C SER A 20 -3.65 -19.47 15.12
N ASN A 21 -4.38 -18.93 16.10
CA ASN A 21 -4.88 -19.70 17.24
C ASN A 21 -6.06 -20.62 16.86
N ALA A 22 -6.94 -20.16 15.97
CA ALA A 22 -8.06 -20.95 15.46
C ALA A 22 -7.61 -22.18 14.66
N VAL A 23 -6.61 -22.02 13.79
CA VAL A 23 -6.04 -23.13 12.98
C VAL A 23 -5.39 -24.20 13.88
N ARG A 24 -4.85 -23.81 15.03
CA ARG A 24 -4.25 -24.76 15.98
C ARG A 24 -5.25 -25.46 16.89
N LYS A 25 -6.56 -25.15 16.80
CA LYS A 25 -7.61 -25.63 17.73
C LYS A 25 -7.31 -25.32 19.22
N LEU A 26 -6.53 -24.29 19.51
CA LEU A 26 -6.28 -23.83 20.89
C LEU A 26 -7.23 -22.68 21.26
N PRO A 27 -7.61 -22.53 22.56
CA PRO A 27 -8.49 -21.44 22.99
C PRO A 27 -7.92 -20.08 22.60
N ALA A 28 -8.77 -19.25 21.99
CA ALA A 28 -8.41 -18.05 21.23
C ALA A 28 -7.60 -17.00 22.02
N MET A 29 -7.68 -17.00 23.34
CA MET A 29 -7.03 -16.03 24.24
C MET A 29 -5.99 -16.64 25.17
N ARG A 30 -5.33 -17.74 24.78
CA ARG A 30 -4.30 -18.36 25.63
C ARG A 30 -3.13 -17.40 25.95
N GLU A 31 -2.81 -16.48 25.05
CA GLU A 31 -1.77 -15.45 25.25
C GLU A 31 -2.20 -14.07 24.70
N PRO A 32 -2.90 -13.24 25.50
CA PRO A 32 -3.43 -11.95 25.04
C PRO A 32 -2.34 -10.95 24.63
N TRP A 33 -1.14 -11.05 25.20
CA TRP A 33 -0.01 -10.18 24.87
C TRP A 33 0.51 -10.38 23.44
N LYS A 34 0.36 -11.58 22.86
CA LYS A 34 0.71 -11.81 21.45
C LYS A 34 -0.22 -11.06 20.50
N HIS A 35 -1.48 -10.87 20.89
CA HIS A 35 -2.44 -10.08 20.13
C HIS A 35 -2.12 -8.59 20.18
N VAL A 36 -1.65 -8.08 21.33
CA VAL A 36 -1.19 -6.69 21.47
C VAL A 36 0.07 -6.43 20.66
N LEU A 37 1.03 -7.37 20.67
CA LEU A 37 2.23 -7.29 19.83
C LEU A 37 1.87 -7.36 18.34
N GLY A 38 0.95 -8.25 17.94
CA GLY A 38 0.44 -8.36 16.58
C GLY A 38 -0.29 -7.11 16.10
N ALA A 39 -1.09 -6.48 16.98
CA ALA A 39 -1.76 -5.22 16.70
C ALA A 39 -0.76 -4.06 16.55
N GLY A 40 0.26 -4.00 17.41
CA GLY A 40 1.33 -3.01 17.30
C GLY A 40 2.13 -3.14 16.00
N LEU A 41 2.49 -4.36 15.62
CA LEU A 41 3.23 -4.65 14.39
C LEU A 41 2.36 -4.37 13.15
N GLY A 42 1.07 -4.72 13.20
CA GLY A 42 0.10 -4.42 12.16
C GLY A 42 -0.14 -2.90 11.96
N ALA A 43 -0.15 -2.12 13.04
CA ALA A 43 -0.29 -0.66 12.96
C ALA A 43 0.94 0.01 12.33
N VAL A 44 2.15 -0.46 12.65
CA VAL A 44 3.39 0.04 12.02
C VAL A 44 3.42 -0.33 10.54
N CYS A 45 3.11 -1.59 10.20
CA CYS A 45 3.03 -2.02 8.80
C CYS A 45 2.01 -1.20 7.99
N ALA A 46 0.82 -0.95 8.54
CA ALA A 46 -0.18 -0.15 7.84
C ALA A 46 0.27 1.30 7.61
N ASN A 47 0.98 1.91 8.57
CA ASN A 47 1.55 3.23 8.39
C ASN A 47 2.63 3.27 7.31
N GLU A 48 3.48 2.26 7.24
CA GLU A 48 4.51 2.17 6.18
C GLU A 48 3.88 1.90 4.81
N ILE A 49 2.82 1.10 4.73
CA ILE A 49 2.07 0.86 3.48
C ILE A 49 1.45 2.16 2.96
N VAL A 50 0.83 2.96 3.81
CA VAL A 50 0.23 4.24 3.38
C VAL A 50 1.29 5.21 2.86
N LYS A 51 2.44 5.31 3.54
CA LYS A 51 3.57 6.12 3.04
C LYS A 51 4.09 5.60 1.70
N PHE A 52 4.13 4.29 1.52
CA PHE A 52 4.55 3.66 0.27
C PHE A 52 3.56 3.96 -0.87
N GLU A 53 2.25 3.88 -0.61
CA GLU A 53 1.22 4.25 -1.58
C GLU A 53 1.34 5.71 -2.03
N GLU A 54 1.57 6.65 -1.11
CA GLU A 54 1.75 8.06 -1.45
C GLU A 54 2.98 8.28 -2.35
N LYS A 55 4.12 7.67 -2.01
CA LYS A 55 5.33 7.73 -2.85
C LYS A 55 5.09 7.14 -4.24
N THR A 56 4.40 6.01 -4.30
CA THR A 56 4.13 5.30 -5.56
C THR A 56 3.20 6.11 -6.48
N LYS A 57 2.21 6.82 -5.92
CA LYS A 57 1.33 7.71 -6.71
C LYS A 57 2.10 8.85 -7.36
N VAL A 58 2.99 9.50 -6.59
CA VAL A 58 3.83 10.60 -7.10
C VAL A 58 4.76 10.10 -8.21
N GLU A 59 5.40 8.95 -8.02
CA GLU A 59 6.29 8.38 -9.02
C GLU A 59 5.54 7.93 -10.28
N LEU A 60 4.34 7.38 -10.14
CA LEU A 60 3.47 7.01 -11.25
C LEU A 60 3.04 8.24 -12.07
N GLU A 61 2.66 9.33 -11.42
CA GLU A 61 2.30 10.58 -12.10
C GLU A 61 3.48 11.14 -12.90
N ALA A 62 4.70 11.09 -12.34
CA ALA A 62 5.91 11.51 -13.02
C ALA A 62 6.18 10.67 -14.29
N GLN A 63 6.07 9.34 -14.19
CA GLN A 63 6.26 8.44 -15.34
C GLN A 63 5.19 8.64 -16.42
N ILE A 64 3.93 8.90 -16.03
CA ILE A 64 2.86 9.22 -16.97
C ILE A 64 3.14 10.54 -17.68
N GLU A 65 3.61 11.57 -16.96
CA GLU A 65 3.93 12.85 -17.57
C GLU A 65 5.11 12.74 -18.55
N GLU A 66 6.14 11.98 -18.18
CA GLU A 66 7.27 11.66 -19.06
C GLU A 66 6.81 10.92 -20.31
N SER A 67 6.00 9.86 -20.15
CA SER A 67 5.44 9.10 -21.27
C SER A 67 4.59 9.98 -22.20
N LYS A 68 3.79 10.89 -21.65
CA LYS A 68 3.01 11.86 -22.42
C LYS A 68 3.91 12.87 -23.15
N LYS A 69 4.99 13.34 -22.53
CA LYS A 69 5.99 14.22 -23.18
C LYS A 69 6.69 13.50 -24.34
N ALA A 70 7.10 12.24 -24.13
CA ALA A 70 7.72 11.42 -25.16
C ALA A 70 6.78 11.16 -26.35
N ASN A 71 5.50 10.87 -26.08
CA ASN A 71 4.49 10.72 -27.14
C ASN A 71 4.23 12.04 -27.88
N ARG A 72 4.12 13.17 -27.19
CA ARG A 72 3.98 14.49 -27.85
C ARG A 72 5.15 14.80 -28.78
N ARG A 73 6.38 14.47 -28.36
CA ARG A 73 7.57 14.61 -29.23
C ARG A 73 7.47 13.73 -30.48
N ARG A 74 7.00 12.48 -30.35
CA ARG A 74 6.78 11.58 -31.49
C ARG A 74 5.72 12.10 -32.46
N PHE A 75 4.58 12.61 -31.98
CA PHE A 75 3.53 13.16 -32.86
C PHE A 75 3.91 14.50 -33.49
N GLN A 76 4.68 15.35 -32.79
CA GLN A 76 5.20 16.60 -33.36
C GLN A 76 6.24 16.35 -34.46
N VAL A 77 7.11 15.35 -34.28
CA VAL A 77 8.09 14.97 -35.31
C VAL A 77 7.41 14.27 -36.49
N GLY A 78 6.45 13.37 -36.24
CA GLY A 78 5.70 12.70 -37.31
C GLY A 78 4.73 13.61 -38.08
N GLY A 79 4.25 14.69 -37.47
CA GLY A 79 3.43 15.71 -38.14
C GLY A 79 4.25 16.72 -38.94
N ALA A 80 5.51 16.98 -38.54
CA ALA A 80 6.43 17.84 -39.29
C ALA A 80 7.02 17.17 -40.55
N GLU A 81 6.92 15.84 -40.66
CA GLU A 81 7.27 15.09 -41.87
C GLU A 81 6.10 14.98 -42.87
N SER A 82 4.90 15.48 -42.54
CA SER A 82 3.68 15.34 -43.34
C SER A 82 3.03 16.64 -43.83
N GLU A 83 3.67 17.80 -43.64
CA GLU A 83 3.31 19.02 -44.37
C GLU A 83 4.47 19.38 -45.33
N PRO A 84 4.15 19.76 -46.59
CA PRO A 84 4.85 19.35 -47.82
C PRO A 84 6.27 19.90 -48.05
#